data_AF-A0A7Y5RPG4-F1
#
_entry.id   AF-A0A7Y5RPG4-F1
#
_cell.length_a   1.000
_cell.length_b   1.000
_cell.length_c   1.000
_cell.angle_alpha   90.00
_cell.angle_beta   90.00
_cell.angle_gamma   90.00
#
_symmetry.space_group_name_H-M   'P 1'
#
loop_
_entity.id
_entity.type
_entity.pdbx_description
1 polymer ?
#
loop_
_entity_poly.entity_id
_entity_poly.type
_entity_poly.pdbx_seq_one_letter_code
_entity_poly.pdbx_strand_id
1 'polypeptide(L)'
;MDKLLAGLLVGVFGGAALGTFVFGPLMNPAQMDENHPVRKQFENELATERNKVTEAQRKAATLEQKNRELKNDAEAADRTLQTEREQYEILANEKASLLGEVEALRQKTRNLPSVAEPVLTPEQREAQRQQNIARAQAAHAAVKSAIEGGDKKAVLAAMKELLATGPDGYEEYFQAYMAVSAVGNPWDNDSTNSLGVNIHEYGQLMSDEACNYALANVNGDVPDGVRVSAAWHYFFSSQAKGKSTDDMMALLVGLLKSTTDEEMIETVVVMFSFLKDPACIPHLDQVASNVAYSQKLRVLATDRFKDYDTPDVVVILKRLALDPNEGVKSKAKSILVKFDPPITGFYVVDLYPGQQAAVAGILEGDIVTSFNGQPVTDMASIAQLQKNAPSDQAVTVEVYRNGATIPVTVAPGELGINGVAVTKK
;
A
#
# COMPACT_ATOMS: atom_id res chain seq x y z
N MET A 1 10.92 -39.57 26.06
CA MET A 1 12.03 -38.67 26.48
C MET A 1 12.25 -38.91 27.98
N ASP A 2 12.55 -40.17 28.33
CA ASP A 2 12.23 -40.77 29.63
C ASP A 2 13.45 -41.01 30.52
N LYS A 3 14.49 -40.18 30.41
CA LYS A 3 15.70 -40.33 31.25
C LYS A 3 16.20 -39.05 31.92
N LEU A 4 15.46 -37.94 31.83
CA LEU A 4 15.89 -36.66 32.43
C LEU A 4 15.11 -36.25 33.69
N LEU A 5 14.03 -36.95 34.04
CA LEU A 5 13.21 -36.62 35.22
C LEU A 5 13.63 -37.31 36.53
N ALA A 6 14.59 -38.25 36.51
CA ALA A 6 15.04 -38.95 37.72
C ALA A 6 16.18 -38.24 38.48
N GLY A 7 16.76 -37.15 37.94
CA GLY A 7 17.98 -36.53 38.48
C GLY A 7 17.79 -35.27 39.33
N LEU A 8 16.59 -34.69 39.39
CA LEU A 8 16.42 -33.31 39.92
C LEU A 8 15.83 -33.22 41.33
N LEU A 9 15.62 -34.33 42.03
CA LEU A 9 15.06 -34.34 43.40
C LEU A 9 16.12 -34.31 44.52
N VAL A 10 17.41 -34.26 44.21
CA VAL A 10 18.50 -34.23 45.21
C VAL A 10 19.17 -32.84 45.34
N GLY A 11 18.76 -31.85 44.53
CA GLY A 11 19.52 -30.61 44.34
C GLY A 11 18.94 -29.30 44.90
N VAL A 12 18.04 -29.31 45.90
CA VAL A 12 17.43 -28.05 46.43
C VAL A 12 17.73 -27.77 47.92
N PHE A 13 18.71 -28.45 48.52
CA PHE A 13 19.23 -28.05 49.85
C PHE A 13 20.41 -27.06 49.77
N GLY A 14 20.49 -26.27 48.70
CA GLY A 14 21.56 -25.29 48.50
C GLY A 14 21.04 -23.86 48.48
N GLY A 15 21.06 -23.18 49.62
CA GLY A 15 21.24 -21.72 49.65
C GLY A 15 20.36 -20.91 50.60
N ALA A 16 20.99 -20.49 51.69
CA ALA A 16 20.84 -19.19 52.36
C ALA A 16 19.60 -18.92 53.25
N ALA A 17 19.74 -19.22 54.54
CA ALA A 17 19.71 -18.20 55.62
C ALA A 17 19.70 -18.87 57.02
N LEU A 18 20.72 -19.65 57.37
CA LEU A 18 21.00 -19.91 58.78
C LEU A 18 22.00 -18.85 59.25
N GLY A 19 21.44 -17.84 59.92
CA GLY A 19 22.22 -16.92 60.72
C GLY A 19 23.16 -17.68 61.64
N THR A 20 24.41 -17.25 61.62
CA THR A 20 25.46 -17.59 62.57
C THR A 20 24.96 -17.42 64.01
N PHE A 21 24.53 -18.51 64.64
CA PHE A 21 24.54 -18.65 66.09
C PHE A 21 25.65 -19.64 66.46
N VAL A 22 26.72 -19.08 67.03
CA VAL A 22 27.81 -19.79 67.69
C VAL A 22 27.23 -20.48 68.93
N PHE A 23 27.22 -21.82 69.00
CA PHE A 23 27.32 -22.63 70.25
C PHE A 23 27.26 -24.16 69.97
N GLY A 24 28.34 -24.89 70.31
CA GLY A 24 28.36 -26.34 70.65
C GLY A 24 27.85 -27.36 69.60
N PRO A 25 27.97 -28.69 69.85
CA PRO A 25 27.43 -29.69 68.93
C PRO A 25 25.90 -29.59 68.95
N LEU A 26 25.33 -28.98 67.91
CA LEU A 26 23.88 -28.78 67.75
C LEU A 26 23.16 -30.13 67.85
N MET A 27 22.32 -30.29 68.88
CA MET A 27 21.34 -31.38 68.89
C MET A 27 20.46 -31.27 67.65
N ASN A 28 20.18 -32.41 67.02
CA ASN A 28 19.24 -32.47 65.90
C ASN A 28 17.89 -31.90 66.37
N PRO A 29 17.28 -30.90 65.70
CA PRO A 29 15.98 -30.34 66.08
C PRO A 29 14.89 -31.40 66.24
N ALA A 30 14.99 -32.53 65.51
CA ALA A 30 14.06 -33.66 65.63
C ALA A 30 14.19 -34.44 66.95
N GLN A 31 15.29 -34.27 67.70
CA GLN A 31 15.54 -34.89 69.00
C GLN A 31 15.19 -33.95 70.17
N MET A 32 14.80 -32.70 69.89
CA MET A 32 14.36 -31.74 70.91
C MET A 32 12.91 -32.00 71.32
N ASP A 33 12.53 -31.56 72.52
CA ASP A 33 11.14 -31.56 72.98
C ASP A 33 10.19 -30.89 71.96
N GLU A 34 8.98 -31.42 71.79
CA GLU A 34 8.00 -30.93 70.81
C GLU A 34 7.58 -29.48 71.04
N ASN A 35 7.68 -28.98 72.27
CA ASN A 35 7.39 -27.60 72.62
C ASN A 35 8.62 -26.69 72.60
N HIS A 36 9.80 -27.23 72.27
CA HIS A 36 11.03 -26.45 72.20
C HIS A 36 10.94 -25.40 71.09
N PRO A 37 11.20 -24.11 71.38
CA PRO A 37 10.97 -23.01 70.45
C PRO A 37 11.78 -23.12 69.14
N VAL A 38 13.01 -23.64 69.20
CA VAL A 38 13.86 -23.88 68.02
C VAL A 38 13.28 -24.97 67.12
N ARG A 39 12.67 -26.03 67.70
CA ARG A 39 12.03 -27.10 66.93
C ARG A 39 10.78 -26.58 66.23
N LYS A 40 9.93 -25.82 66.94
CA LYS A 40 8.74 -25.19 66.35
C LYS A 40 9.08 -24.21 65.23
N GLN A 41 10.13 -23.41 65.37
CA GLN A 41 10.59 -22.52 64.32
C GLN A 41 11.04 -23.30 63.07
N PHE A 42 11.85 -24.35 63.27
CA PHE A 42 12.30 -25.22 62.18
C PHE A 42 11.13 -25.93 61.48
N GLU A 43 10.15 -26.45 62.22
CA GLU A 43 8.95 -27.10 61.67
C GLU A 43 8.09 -26.11 60.85
N ASN A 44 7.98 -24.86 61.29
CA ASN A 44 7.27 -23.79 60.55
C ASN A 44 7.98 -23.39 59.25
N GLU A 45 9.30 -23.25 59.29
CA GLU A 45 10.11 -22.98 58.09
C GLU A 45 10.02 -24.15 57.10
N LEU A 46 10.10 -25.39 57.60
CA LEU A 46 9.96 -26.60 56.78
C LEU A 46 8.56 -26.72 56.14
N ALA A 47 7.50 -26.35 56.88
CA ALA A 47 6.14 -26.31 56.35
C ALA A 47 5.99 -25.23 55.26
N THR A 48 6.63 -24.06 55.45
CA THR A 48 6.62 -22.96 54.48
C THR A 48 7.33 -23.37 53.18
N GLU A 49 8.50 -23.99 53.28
CA GLU A 49 9.23 -24.48 52.10
C GLU A 49 8.50 -25.63 51.39
N ARG A 50 7.88 -26.55 52.14
CA ARG A 50 7.01 -27.59 51.56
C ARG A 50 5.87 -27.00 50.74
N ASN A 51 5.21 -25.95 51.25
CA ASN A 51 4.14 -25.28 50.52
C ASN A 51 4.64 -24.64 49.22
N LYS A 52 5.82 -23.99 49.24
CA LYS A 52 6.45 -23.44 48.03
C LYS A 52 6.75 -24.52 46.99
N VAL A 53 7.26 -25.68 47.42
CA VAL A 53 7.51 -26.82 46.53
C VAL A 53 6.21 -27.33 45.91
N THR A 54 5.14 -27.50 46.70
CA THR A 54 3.84 -27.92 46.18
C THR A 54 3.26 -26.92 45.18
N GLU A 55 3.41 -25.61 45.43
CA GLU A 55 2.95 -24.57 44.51
C GLU A 55 3.76 -24.59 43.20
N ALA A 56 5.08 -24.74 43.29
CA ALA A 56 5.96 -24.86 42.13
C ALA A 56 5.63 -26.10 41.28
N GLN A 57 5.36 -27.24 41.92
CA GLN A 57 4.91 -28.47 41.24
C GLN A 57 3.58 -28.28 40.53
N ARG A 58 2.62 -27.58 41.16
CA ARG A 58 1.33 -27.27 40.53
C ARG A 58 1.50 -26.37 39.31
N LYS A 59 2.32 -25.32 39.42
CA LYS A 59 2.64 -24.43 38.29
C LYS A 59 3.33 -25.18 37.14
N ALA A 60 4.29 -26.06 37.45
CA ALA A 60 4.95 -26.88 36.45
C ALA A 60 3.97 -27.80 35.71
N ALA A 61 3.08 -28.48 36.43
CA ALA A 61 2.06 -29.34 35.82
C ALA A 61 1.11 -28.56 34.90
N THR A 62 0.69 -27.35 35.29
CA THR A 62 -0.13 -26.46 34.44
C THR A 62 0.63 -26.04 33.18
N LEU A 63 1.90 -25.67 33.28
CA LEU A 63 2.72 -25.30 32.14
C LEU A 63 2.95 -26.48 31.18
N GLU A 64 3.17 -27.68 31.70
CA GLU A 64 3.29 -28.89 30.88
C GLU A 64 2.00 -29.20 30.12
N GLN A 65 0.84 -29.04 30.76
CA GLN A 65 -0.45 -29.19 30.09
C GLN A 65 -0.59 -28.17 28.96
N LYS A 66 -0.34 -26.90 29.23
CA LYS A 66 -0.42 -25.84 28.22
C LYS A 66 0.56 -26.06 27.06
N ASN A 67 1.75 -26.59 27.34
CA ASN A 67 2.74 -26.92 26.32
C ASN A 67 2.26 -28.08 25.43
N ARG A 68 1.57 -29.09 26.00
CA ARG A 68 0.94 -30.16 25.22
C ARG A 68 -0.19 -29.64 24.33
N GLU A 69 -1.03 -28.76 24.85
CA GLU A 69 -2.11 -28.11 24.08
C GLU A 69 -1.53 -27.31 22.91
N LEU A 70 -0.56 -26.42 23.16
CA LEU A 70 0.11 -25.63 22.13
C LEU A 70 0.79 -26.50 21.06
N LYS A 71 1.39 -27.62 21.46
CA LYS A 71 1.99 -28.55 20.52
C LYS A 71 0.95 -29.20 19.61
N ASN A 72 -0.19 -29.63 20.17
CA ASN A 72 -1.28 -30.21 19.38
C ASN A 72 -1.88 -29.18 18.41
N ASP A 73 -2.05 -27.93 18.85
CA ASP A 73 -2.54 -26.84 18.00
C ASP A 73 -1.57 -26.53 16.86
N ALA A 74 -0.25 -26.53 17.13
CA ALA A 74 0.77 -26.36 16.10
C ALA A 74 0.73 -27.50 15.07
N GLU A 75 0.58 -28.75 15.51
CA GLU A 75 0.44 -29.91 14.61
C GLU A 75 -0.88 -29.91 13.82
N ALA A 76 -1.95 -29.30 14.35
CA ALA A 76 -3.20 -29.10 13.62
C ALA A 76 -3.04 -28.01 12.55
N ALA A 77 -2.41 -26.89 12.87
CA ALA A 77 -2.12 -25.80 11.94
C ALA A 77 -1.21 -26.26 10.78
N ASP A 78 -0.21 -27.09 11.07
CA ASP A 78 0.70 -27.64 10.04
C ASP A 78 -0.05 -28.54 9.06
N ARG A 79 -0.99 -29.37 9.55
CA ARG A 79 -1.89 -30.16 8.70
C ARG A 79 -2.79 -29.30 7.84
N THR A 80 -3.37 -28.23 8.39
CA THR A 80 -4.17 -27.27 7.62
C THR A 80 -3.35 -26.60 6.52
N LEU A 81 -2.14 -26.11 6.85
CA LEU A 81 -1.21 -25.53 5.89
C LEU A 81 -0.84 -26.51 4.77
N GLN A 82 -0.65 -27.79 5.10
CA GLN A 82 -0.37 -28.82 4.11
C GLN A 82 -1.55 -29.04 3.16
N THR A 83 -2.77 -29.11 3.69
CA THR A 83 -4.00 -29.22 2.86
C THR A 83 -4.18 -28.00 1.96
N GLU A 84 -3.94 -26.79 2.48
CA GLU A 84 -4.01 -25.55 1.68
C GLU A 84 -2.94 -25.52 0.58
N ARG A 85 -1.73 -26.01 0.85
CA ARG A 85 -0.67 -26.14 -0.18
C ARG A 85 -1.06 -27.14 -1.27
N GLU A 86 -1.64 -28.27 -0.91
CA GLU A 86 -2.15 -29.25 -1.88
C GLU A 86 -3.27 -28.64 -2.74
N GLN A 87 -4.18 -27.88 -2.14
CA GLN A 87 -5.21 -27.14 -2.89
C GLN A 87 -4.61 -26.09 -3.82
N TYR A 88 -3.58 -25.37 -3.37
CA TYR A 88 -2.87 -24.40 -4.20
C TYR A 88 -2.18 -25.07 -5.39
N GLU A 89 -1.52 -26.21 -5.19
CA GLU A 89 -0.90 -26.98 -6.29
C GLU A 89 -1.95 -27.48 -7.30
N ILE A 90 -3.11 -27.94 -6.83
CA ILE A 90 -4.22 -28.33 -7.71
C ILE A 90 -4.67 -27.14 -8.57
N LEU A 91 -4.94 -25.99 -7.94
CA LEU A 91 -5.37 -24.77 -8.64
C LEU A 91 -4.28 -24.24 -9.60
N ALA A 92 -3.01 -24.33 -9.22
CA ALA A 92 -1.89 -23.93 -10.06
C ALA A 92 -1.78 -24.81 -11.31
N ASN A 93 -1.98 -26.13 -11.17
CA ASN A 93 -1.98 -27.08 -12.27
C ASN A 93 -3.20 -26.87 -13.18
N GLU A 94 -4.38 -26.62 -12.62
CA GLU A 94 -5.59 -26.30 -13.39
C GLU A 94 -5.42 -24.99 -14.17
N LYS A 95 -4.87 -23.94 -13.55
CA LYS A 95 -4.52 -22.67 -14.22
C LYS A 95 -3.55 -22.91 -15.37
N ALA A 96 -2.49 -23.70 -15.17
CA ALA A 96 -1.52 -24.02 -16.22
C ALA A 96 -2.16 -24.76 -17.41
N SER A 97 -3.07 -25.70 -17.13
CA SER A 97 -3.84 -26.41 -18.16
C SER A 97 -4.72 -25.46 -18.97
N LEU A 98 -5.49 -24.60 -18.29
CA LEU A 98 -6.35 -23.61 -18.94
C LEU A 98 -5.55 -22.61 -19.78
N LEU A 99 -4.36 -22.19 -19.33
CA LEU A 99 -3.48 -21.33 -20.12
C LEU A 99 -3.00 -22.03 -21.40
N GLY A 100 -2.67 -23.32 -21.33
CA GLY A 100 -2.36 -24.13 -22.50
C GLY A 100 -3.53 -24.23 -23.48
N GLU A 101 -4.76 -24.42 -22.98
CA GLU A 101 -5.97 -24.40 -23.81
C GLU A 101 -6.20 -23.04 -24.46
N VAL A 102 -6.05 -21.94 -23.72
CA VAL A 102 -6.16 -20.58 -24.25
C VAL A 102 -5.13 -20.35 -25.35
N GLU A 103 -3.89 -20.81 -25.18
CA GLU A 103 -2.85 -20.67 -26.19
C GLU A 103 -3.15 -21.50 -27.45
N ALA A 104 -3.61 -22.74 -27.29
CA ALA A 104 -4.06 -23.59 -28.38
C ALA A 104 -5.26 -22.98 -29.12
N LEU A 105 -6.23 -22.41 -28.40
CA LEU A 105 -7.37 -21.69 -28.98
C LEU A 105 -6.92 -20.43 -29.70
N ARG A 106 -6.00 -19.64 -29.15
CA ARG A 106 -5.41 -18.48 -29.84
C ARG A 106 -4.68 -18.86 -31.11
N GLN A 107 -3.93 -19.96 -31.09
CA GLN A 107 -3.25 -20.49 -32.27
C GLN A 107 -4.26 -20.96 -33.32
N LYS A 108 -5.31 -21.66 -32.90
CA LYS A 108 -6.42 -22.08 -33.76
C LYS A 108 -7.14 -20.88 -34.37
N THR A 109 -7.42 -19.83 -33.58
CA THR A 109 -8.00 -18.56 -34.07
C THR A 109 -7.07 -17.84 -35.04
N ARG A 110 -5.76 -17.85 -34.81
CA ARG A 110 -4.75 -17.34 -35.77
C ARG A 110 -4.74 -18.11 -37.09
N ASN A 111 -4.98 -19.42 -37.02
CA ASN A 111 -4.97 -20.32 -38.17
C ASN A 111 -6.34 -20.42 -38.87
N LEU A 112 -7.41 -19.91 -38.25
CA LEU A 112 -8.68 -19.74 -38.94
C LEU A 112 -8.42 -18.77 -40.11
N PRO A 113 -8.89 -19.09 -41.32
CA PRO A 113 -8.85 -18.12 -42.41
C PRO A 113 -9.63 -16.90 -41.94
N SER A 114 -8.91 -15.78 -41.78
CA SER A 114 -9.54 -14.47 -41.69
C SER A 114 -10.54 -14.36 -42.84
N VAL A 115 -11.71 -13.78 -42.59
CA VAL A 115 -12.45 -13.13 -43.68
C VAL A 115 -11.52 -12.01 -44.13
N ALA A 116 -10.58 -12.35 -45.01
CA ALA A 116 -9.51 -11.46 -45.38
C ALA A 116 -10.19 -10.23 -45.96
N GLU A 117 -10.09 -9.11 -45.25
CA GLU A 117 -10.28 -7.81 -45.88
C GLU A 117 -9.46 -7.82 -47.16
N PRO A 118 -9.99 -7.29 -48.27
CA PRO A 118 -9.29 -7.32 -49.55
C PRO A 118 -7.86 -6.81 -49.35
N VAL A 119 -6.88 -7.71 -49.50
CA VAL A 119 -5.48 -7.39 -49.25
C VAL A 119 -5.04 -6.44 -50.35
N LEU A 120 -4.91 -5.16 -50.00
CA LEU A 120 -4.43 -4.13 -50.89
C LEU A 120 -3.08 -4.56 -51.50
N THR A 121 -2.92 -4.36 -52.81
CA THR A 121 -1.61 -4.54 -53.46
C THR A 121 -0.58 -3.59 -52.81
N PRO A 122 0.74 -3.86 -52.93
CA PRO A 122 1.76 -2.93 -52.41
C PRO A 122 1.57 -1.48 -52.88
N GLU A 123 1.16 -1.28 -54.13
CA GLU A 123 0.87 0.04 -54.70
C GLU A 123 -0.37 0.68 -54.06
N GLN A 124 -1.44 -0.09 -53.88
CA GLN A 124 -2.64 0.40 -53.20
C GLN A 124 -2.38 0.72 -51.72
N ARG A 125 -1.52 -0.04 -51.04
CA ARG A 125 -1.10 0.24 -49.66
C ARG A 125 -0.32 1.54 -49.58
N GLU A 126 0.63 1.76 -50.47
CA GLU A 126 1.39 3.01 -50.50
C GLU A 126 0.49 4.21 -50.83
N ALA A 127 -0.41 4.07 -51.81
CA ALA A 127 -1.38 5.11 -52.12
C ALA A 127 -2.29 5.44 -50.92
N GLN A 128 -2.78 4.42 -50.22
CA GLN A 128 -3.61 4.60 -49.02
C GLN A 128 -2.82 5.28 -47.89
N ARG A 129 -1.56 4.89 -47.69
CA ARG A 129 -0.67 5.51 -46.70
C ARG A 129 -0.45 6.99 -46.98
N GLN A 130 -0.11 7.35 -48.22
CA GLN A 130 0.07 8.75 -48.62
C GLN A 130 -1.22 9.56 -48.46
N GLN A 131 -2.37 8.95 -48.76
CA GLN A 131 -3.67 9.58 -48.52
C GLN A 131 -3.93 9.82 -47.03
N ASN A 132 -3.61 8.84 -46.17
CA ASN A 132 -3.79 8.96 -44.72
C ASN A 132 -2.90 10.04 -44.12
N ILE A 133 -1.63 10.13 -44.54
CA ILE A 133 -0.70 11.20 -44.12
C ILE A 133 -1.26 12.57 -44.49
N ALA A 134 -1.71 12.76 -45.73
CA ALA A 134 -2.28 14.03 -46.17
C ALA A 134 -3.56 14.40 -45.39
N ARG A 135 -4.43 13.42 -45.11
CA ARG A 135 -5.62 13.60 -44.26
C ARG A 135 -5.24 14.00 -42.84
N ALA A 136 -4.22 13.36 -42.27
CA ALA A 136 -3.77 13.61 -40.90
C ALA A 136 -3.22 15.05 -40.76
N GLN A 137 -2.39 15.49 -41.71
CA GLN A 137 -1.87 16.86 -41.75
C GLN A 137 -2.99 17.90 -41.84
N ALA A 138 -3.98 17.68 -42.71
CA ALA A 138 -5.13 18.57 -42.84
C ALA A 138 -5.97 18.61 -41.57
N ALA A 139 -6.23 17.45 -40.95
CA ALA A 139 -7.03 17.35 -39.73
C ALA A 139 -6.30 17.96 -38.52
N HIS A 140 -4.98 17.80 -38.40
CA HIS A 140 -4.19 18.48 -37.37
C HIS A 140 -4.23 20.01 -37.52
N ALA A 141 -4.10 20.53 -38.76
CA ALA A 141 -4.27 21.95 -39.00
C ALA A 141 -5.68 22.45 -38.61
N ALA A 142 -6.71 21.64 -38.86
CA ALA A 142 -8.08 21.93 -38.46
C ALA A 142 -8.24 21.93 -36.92
N VAL A 143 -7.61 21.01 -36.18
CA VAL A 143 -7.58 21.03 -34.71
C VAL A 143 -7.00 22.34 -34.21
N LYS A 144 -5.83 22.75 -34.74
CA LYS A 144 -5.17 23.99 -34.32
C LYS A 144 -6.07 25.21 -34.54
N SER A 145 -6.65 25.34 -35.73
CA SER A 145 -7.57 26.45 -36.04
C SER A 145 -8.83 26.44 -35.17
N ALA A 146 -9.36 25.25 -34.86
CA ALA A 146 -10.53 25.11 -34.00
C ALA A 146 -10.24 25.47 -32.53
N ILE A 147 -9.04 25.14 -32.02
CA ILE A 147 -8.57 25.56 -30.69
C ILE A 147 -8.48 27.09 -30.63
N GLU A 148 -7.85 27.73 -31.61
CA GLU A 148 -7.72 29.20 -31.69
C GLU A 148 -9.09 29.90 -31.74
N GLY A 149 -10.08 29.27 -32.37
CA GLY A 149 -11.46 29.75 -32.42
C GLY A 149 -12.34 29.38 -31.22
N GLY A 150 -11.85 28.57 -30.27
CA GLY A 150 -12.64 28.05 -29.15
C GLY A 150 -13.79 27.11 -29.57
N ASP A 151 -13.74 26.51 -30.75
CA ASP A 151 -14.80 25.64 -31.28
C ASP A 151 -14.58 24.18 -30.85
N LYS A 152 -15.11 23.82 -29.68
CA LYS A 152 -15.06 22.45 -29.16
C LYS A 152 -15.56 21.41 -30.16
N LYS A 153 -16.66 21.71 -30.87
CA LYS A 153 -17.29 20.72 -31.77
C LYS A 153 -16.38 20.43 -32.95
N ALA A 154 -15.75 21.46 -33.51
CA ALA A 154 -14.76 21.32 -34.57
C ALA A 154 -13.50 20.57 -34.09
N VAL A 155 -13.02 20.86 -32.88
CA VAL A 155 -11.89 20.11 -32.27
C VAL A 155 -12.20 18.63 -32.19
N LEU A 156 -13.33 18.24 -31.58
CA LEU A 156 -13.70 16.83 -31.41
C LEU A 156 -13.89 16.12 -32.76
N ALA A 157 -14.47 16.80 -33.75
CA ALA A 157 -14.63 16.26 -35.10
C ALA A 157 -13.28 16.03 -35.81
N ALA A 158 -12.36 16.98 -35.71
CA ALA A 158 -11.02 16.87 -36.32
C ALA A 158 -10.15 15.82 -35.62
N MET A 159 -10.24 15.70 -34.29
CA MET A 159 -9.59 14.61 -33.54
C MET A 159 -10.11 13.23 -33.95
N LYS A 160 -11.41 13.10 -34.21
CA LYS A 160 -11.99 11.85 -34.73
C LYS A 160 -11.46 11.51 -36.13
N GLU A 161 -11.28 12.50 -37.00
CA GLU A 161 -10.68 12.30 -38.32
C GLU A 161 -9.22 11.85 -38.21
N LEU A 162 -8.43 12.45 -37.31
CA LEU A 162 -7.06 12.04 -37.01
C LEU A 162 -6.98 10.59 -36.52
N LEU A 163 -7.85 10.18 -35.61
CA LEU A 163 -7.91 8.78 -35.19
C LEU A 163 -8.22 7.84 -36.37
N ALA A 164 -9.08 8.26 -37.29
CA ALA A 164 -9.46 7.47 -38.46
C ALA A 164 -8.36 7.33 -39.53
N THR A 165 -7.25 8.07 -39.42
CA THR A 165 -6.08 7.86 -40.29
C THR A 165 -5.20 6.70 -39.85
N GLY A 166 -5.42 6.18 -38.64
CA GLY A 166 -4.67 5.05 -38.10
C GLY A 166 -3.17 5.34 -37.94
N PRO A 167 -2.32 4.29 -37.87
CA PRO A 167 -0.89 4.41 -37.60
C PRO A 167 -0.12 5.34 -38.54
N ASP A 168 -0.58 5.51 -39.78
CA ASP A 168 0.05 6.40 -40.76
C ASP A 168 -0.05 7.89 -40.38
N GLY A 169 -1.03 8.28 -39.56
CA GLY A 169 -1.24 9.65 -39.09
C GLY A 169 -1.07 9.83 -37.58
N TYR A 170 -0.50 8.84 -36.87
CA TYR A 170 -0.34 8.91 -35.42
C TYR A 170 0.64 9.99 -34.98
N GLU A 171 1.62 10.36 -35.80
CA GLU A 171 2.51 11.48 -35.51
C GLU A 171 1.71 12.79 -35.35
N GLU A 172 0.88 13.13 -36.34
CA GLU A 172 0.02 14.30 -36.30
C GLU A 172 -1.06 14.20 -35.22
N TYR A 173 -1.66 13.02 -35.05
CA TYR A 173 -2.68 12.78 -34.04
C TYR A 173 -2.14 13.00 -32.62
N PHE A 174 -0.95 12.51 -32.29
CA PHE A 174 -0.37 12.66 -30.96
C PHE A 174 0.02 14.11 -30.65
N GLN A 175 0.51 14.86 -31.64
CA GLN A 175 0.75 16.31 -31.49
C GLN A 175 -0.56 17.07 -31.26
N ALA A 176 -1.59 16.77 -32.04
CA ALA A 176 -2.92 17.35 -31.88
C ALA A 176 -3.55 17.00 -30.53
N TYR A 177 -3.39 15.74 -30.07
CA TYR A 177 -3.85 15.30 -28.76
C TYR A 177 -3.26 16.16 -27.65
N MET A 178 -1.93 16.36 -27.64
CA MET A 178 -1.26 17.22 -26.65
C MET A 178 -1.75 18.66 -26.69
N ALA A 179 -1.98 19.21 -27.88
CA ALA A 179 -2.53 20.56 -28.04
C ALA A 179 -3.94 20.66 -27.43
N VAL A 180 -4.80 19.66 -27.66
CA VAL A 180 -6.15 19.63 -27.06
C VAL A 180 -6.08 19.44 -25.54
N SER A 181 -5.21 18.56 -25.05
CA SER A 181 -4.99 18.35 -23.61
C SER A 181 -4.58 19.63 -22.88
N ALA A 182 -3.75 20.47 -23.50
CA ALA A 182 -3.29 21.72 -22.88
C ALA A 182 -4.42 22.76 -22.63
N VAL A 183 -5.54 22.67 -23.35
CA VAL A 183 -6.65 23.66 -23.25
C VAL A 183 -8.01 23.04 -22.90
N GLY A 184 -8.07 21.72 -22.83
CA GLY A 184 -9.30 20.94 -22.72
C GLY A 184 -9.19 19.71 -21.81
N ASN A 185 -8.16 19.58 -20.98
CA ASN A 185 -8.07 18.49 -20.00
C ASN A 185 -9.01 18.77 -18.81
N PRO A 186 -10.05 17.96 -18.58
CA PRO A 186 -11.01 18.19 -17.49
C PRO A 186 -10.48 17.82 -16.10
N TRP A 187 -9.28 17.24 -16.01
CA TRP A 187 -8.66 16.77 -14.76
C TRP A 187 -7.52 17.67 -14.27
N ASP A 188 -7.07 18.61 -15.11
CA ASP A 188 -5.99 19.51 -14.75
C ASP A 188 -6.56 20.71 -13.98
N ASN A 189 -6.21 20.81 -12.70
CA ASN A 189 -6.68 21.86 -11.80
C ASN A 189 -6.07 23.24 -12.13
N ASP A 190 -4.99 23.28 -12.90
CA ASP A 190 -4.30 24.52 -13.30
C ASP A 190 -4.73 25.00 -14.70
N SER A 191 -5.43 24.16 -15.47
CA SER A 191 -6.02 24.52 -16.76
C SER A 191 -7.48 24.93 -16.57
N THR A 192 -7.91 26.04 -17.16
CA THR A 192 -9.30 26.50 -17.08
C THR A 192 -10.28 25.65 -17.89
N ASN A 193 -9.85 24.51 -18.46
CA ASN A 193 -10.60 23.73 -19.45
C ASN A 193 -11.37 24.66 -20.39
N SER A 194 -10.63 25.60 -20.99
CA SER A 194 -11.19 26.71 -21.76
C SER A 194 -12.07 26.27 -22.93
N LEU A 195 -11.83 25.06 -23.46
CA LEU A 195 -12.67 24.45 -24.49
C LEU A 195 -13.97 23.84 -23.96
N GLY A 196 -14.11 23.61 -22.65
CA GLY A 196 -15.28 22.98 -22.05
C GLY A 196 -15.47 21.53 -22.47
N VAL A 197 -14.37 20.79 -22.66
CA VAL A 197 -14.38 19.35 -22.95
C VAL A 197 -14.67 18.62 -21.65
N ASN A 198 -15.72 17.81 -21.61
CA ASN A 198 -16.04 17.04 -20.40
C ASN A 198 -15.24 15.71 -20.34
N ILE A 199 -15.27 15.03 -19.19
CA ILE A 199 -14.53 13.77 -18.96
C ILE A 199 -14.87 12.70 -20.01
N HIS A 200 -16.13 12.59 -20.42
CA HIS A 200 -16.55 11.60 -21.41
C HIS A 200 -16.03 11.94 -22.81
N GLU A 201 -16.14 13.20 -23.23
CA GLU A 201 -15.58 13.69 -24.49
C GLU A 201 -14.06 13.52 -24.53
N TYR A 202 -13.38 13.84 -23.42
CA TYR A 202 -11.92 13.70 -23.31
C TYR A 202 -11.46 12.24 -23.40
N GLY A 203 -12.16 11.32 -22.73
CA GLY A 203 -11.86 9.89 -22.80
C GLY A 203 -12.03 9.30 -24.21
N GLN A 204 -12.89 9.89 -25.05
CA GLN A 204 -13.06 9.48 -26.45
C GLN A 204 -11.95 9.99 -27.38
N LEU A 205 -11.13 10.94 -26.93
CA LEU A 205 -9.99 11.42 -27.71
C LEU A 205 -8.92 10.34 -27.88
N MET A 206 -8.85 9.33 -26.99
CA MET A 206 -7.92 8.21 -27.07
C MET A 206 -8.65 6.92 -27.43
N SER A 207 -8.24 6.25 -28.51
CA SER A 207 -8.74 4.92 -28.87
C SER A 207 -7.88 3.81 -28.25
N ASP A 208 -8.44 2.59 -28.13
CA ASP A 208 -7.66 1.42 -27.69
C ASP A 208 -6.47 1.15 -28.62
N GLU A 209 -6.62 1.39 -29.92
CA GLU A 209 -5.57 1.16 -30.91
C GLU A 209 -4.42 2.14 -30.76
N ALA A 210 -4.73 3.44 -30.68
CA ALA A 210 -3.74 4.50 -30.46
C ALA A 210 -3.06 4.34 -29.09
N CYS A 211 -3.82 3.97 -28.06
CA CYS A 211 -3.32 3.63 -26.74
C CYS A 211 -2.30 2.47 -26.80
N ASN A 212 -2.65 1.36 -27.43
CA ASN A 212 -1.75 0.21 -27.55
C ASN A 212 -0.50 0.55 -28.37
N TYR A 213 -0.63 1.36 -29.42
CA TYR A 213 0.51 1.86 -30.19
C TYR A 213 1.45 2.71 -29.32
N ALA A 214 0.91 3.66 -28.56
CA ALA A 214 1.70 4.52 -27.67
C ALA A 214 2.46 3.69 -26.61
N LEU A 215 1.80 2.70 -26.00
CA LEU A 215 2.39 1.82 -24.99
C LEU A 215 3.37 0.79 -25.57
N ALA A 216 3.28 0.45 -26.86
CA ALA A 216 4.27 -0.40 -27.52
C ALA A 216 5.55 0.36 -27.87
N ASN A 217 5.50 1.69 -27.96
CA ASN A 217 6.60 2.55 -28.41
C ASN A 217 7.11 3.46 -27.26
N VAL A 218 7.30 2.89 -26.06
CA VAL A 218 7.61 3.66 -24.83
C VAL A 218 8.90 4.48 -24.93
N ASN A 219 9.88 3.99 -25.69
CA ASN A 219 11.16 4.68 -25.93
C ASN A 219 11.28 5.24 -27.36
N GLY A 220 10.16 5.36 -28.08
CA GLY A 220 10.10 5.88 -29.45
C GLY A 220 9.67 7.35 -29.52
N ASP A 221 9.27 7.81 -30.70
CA ASP A 221 8.94 9.22 -30.99
C ASP A 221 7.54 9.67 -30.47
N VAL A 222 6.85 8.83 -29.69
CA VAL A 222 5.55 9.18 -29.10
C VAL A 222 5.78 10.16 -27.96
N PRO A 223 5.11 11.33 -27.90
CA PRO A 223 5.32 12.30 -26.82
C PRO A 223 5.04 11.73 -25.41
N ASP A 224 5.82 12.15 -24.42
CA ASP A 224 5.76 11.65 -23.03
C ASP A 224 4.35 11.72 -22.44
N GLY A 225 3.71 12.90 -22.53
CA GLY A 225 2.34 13.11 -22.04
C GLY A 225 1.28 12.24 -22.75
N VAL A 226 1.52 11.85 -24.01
CA VAL A 226 0.65 10.91 -24.72
C VAL A 226 0.81 9.51 -24.14
N ARG A 227 2.03 9.07 -23.86
CA ARG A 227 2.28 7.75 -23.26
C ARG A 227 1.65 7.66 -21.88
N VAL A 228 1.81 8.70 -21.05
CA VAL A 228 1.15 8.80 -19.74
C VAL A 228 -0.37 8.73 -19.88
N SER A 229 -0.94 9.49 -20.81
CA SER A 229 -2.38 9.46 -21.09
C SER A 229 -2.86 8.09 -21.58
N ALA A 230 -2.06 7.40 -22.41
CA ALA A 230 -2.34 6.03 -22.85
C ALA A 230 -2.30 5.04 -21.69
N ALA A 231 -1.36 5.17 -20.74
CA ALA A 231 -1.31 4.32 -19.55
C ALA A 231 -2.59 4.49 -18.71
N TRP A 232 -3.04 5.73 -18.49
CA TRP A 232 -4.30 6.02 -17.78
C TRP A 232 -5.52 5.48 -18.51
N HIS A 233 -5.59 5.67 -19.83
CA HIS A 233 -6.65 5.13 -20.66
C HIS A 233 -6.71 3.61 -20.59
N TYR A 234 -5.56 2.93 -20.72
CA TYR A 234 -5.50 1.48 -20.62
C TYR A 234 -5.97 1.01 -19.24
N PHE A 235 -5.49 1.64 -18.17
CA PHE A 235 -5.80 1.25 -16.80
C PHE A 235 -7.31 1.30 -16.52
N PHE A 236 -7.95 2.45 -16.77
CA PHE A 236 -9.38 2.60 -16.49
C PHE A 236 -10.28 1.86 -17.49
N SER A 237 -9.92 1.84 -18.77
CA SER A 237 -10.69 1.09 -19.76
C SER A 237 -10.63 -0.42 -19.52
N SER A 238 -9.48 -0.93 -19.03
CA SER A 238 -9.32 -2.33 -18.66
C SER A 238 -10.19 -2.71 -17.46
N GLN A 239 -10.29 -1.85 -16.44
CA GLN A 239 -11.22 -2.05 -15.32
C GLN A 239 -12.67 -2.08 -15.80
N ALA A 240 -13.08 -1.13 -16.63
CA ALA A 240 -14.44 -1.08 -17.19
C ALA A 240 -14.79 -2.32 -18.05
N LYS A 241 -13.78 -2.92 -18.70
CA LYS A 241 -13.91 -4.15 -19.51
C LYS A 241 -13.74 -5.44 -18.69
N GLY A 242 -13.58 -5.35 -17.36
CA GLY A 242 -13.45 -6.50 -16.47
C GLY A 242 -12.15 -7.29 -16.63
N LYS A 243 -11.07 -6.67 -17.13
CA LYS A 243 -9.75 -7.33 -17.10
C LYS A 243 -9.28 -7.57 -15.67
N SER A 244 -8.49 -8.62 -15.47
CA SER A 244 -7.98 -9.00 -14.16
C SER A 244 -6.95 -7.99 -13.64
N THR A 245 -6.80 -7.95 -12.31
CA THR A 245 -5.68 -7.24 -11.65
C THR A 245 -4.32 -7.73 -12.18
N ASP A 246 -4.19 -9.03 -12.45
CA ASP A 246 -2.98 -9.64 -13.03
C ASP A 246 -2.59 -9.00 -14.38
N ASP A 247 -3.55 -8.78 -15.28
CA ASP A 247 -3.29 -8.18 -16.60
C ASP A 247 -2.82 -6.73 -16.47
N MET A 248 -3.42 -5.97 -15.54
CA MET A 248 -3.01 -4.60 -15.26
C MET A 248 -1.62 -4.57 -14.63
N MET A 249 -1.37 -5.42 -13.64
CA MET A 249 -0.06 -5.57 -13.00
C MET A 249 1.04 -5.91 -14.02
N ALA A 250 0.77 -6.85 -14.93
CA ALA A 250 1.74 -7.24 -15.97
C ALA A 250 2.14 -6.06 -16.86
N LEU A 251 1.18 -5.22 -17.27
CA LEU A 251 1.48 -4.00 -18.02
C LEU A 251 2.32 -3.03 -17.20
N LEU A 252 1.90 -2.69 -15.98
CA LEU A 252 2.57 -1.70 -15.13
C LEU A 252 4.01 -2.10 -14.82
N VAL A 253 4.23 -3.38 -14.50
CA VAL A 253 5.57 -3.93 -14.27
C VAL A 253 6.40 -3.90 -15.56
N GLY A 254 5.79 -4.17 -16.70
CA GLY A 254 6.42 -4.04 -18.01
C GLY A 254 6.89 -2.61 -18.28
N LEU A 255 6.03 -1.63 -18.08
CA LEU A 255 6.33 -0.20 -18.25
C LEU A 255 7.43 0.26 -17.29
N LEU A 256 7.37 -0.11 -16.01
CA LEU A 256 8.40 0.25 -15.02
C LEU A 256 9.79 -0.27 -15.40
N LYS A 257 9.86 -1.42 -16.06
CA LYS A 257 11.12 -2.04 -16.50
C LYS A 257 11.67 -1.45 -17.79
N SER A 258 10.81 -1.00 -18.69
CA SER A 258 11.19 -0.59 -20.05
C SER A 258 11.39 0.91 -20.20
N THR A 259 10.74 1.72 -19.37
CA THR A 259 10.80 3.17 -19.46
C THR A 259 12.00 3.74 -18.71
N THR A 260 12.52 4.86 -19.21
CA THR A 260 13.44 5.75 -18.47
C THR A 260 12.81 7.10 -18.13
N ASP A 261 11.59 7.33 -18.60
CA ASP A 261 10.80 8.54 -18.39
C ASP A 261 10.29 8.61 -16.95
N GLU A 262 10.69 9.66 -16.24
CA GLU A 262 10.34 9.88 -14.83
C GLU A 262 8.83 10.04 -14.62
N GLU A 263 8.13 10.72 -15.54
CA GLU A 263 6.69 10.96 -15.46
C GLU A 263 5.90 9.66 -15.65
N MET A 264 6.37 8.79 -16.55
CA MET A 264 5.82 7.45 -16.71
C MET A 264 6.05 6.58 -15.45
N ILE A 265 7.23 6.64 -14.84
CA ILE A 265 7.51 5.90 -13.60
C ILE A 265 6.61 6.40 -12.47
N GLU A 266 6.47 7.71 -12.31
CA GLU A 266 5.53 8.33 -11.36
C GLU A 266 4.10 7.83 -11.59
N THR A 267 3.66 7.82 -12.85
CA THR A 267 2.34 7.30 -13.25
C THR A 267 2.15 5.86 -12.82
N VAL A 268 3.14 4.99 -13.07
CA VAL A 268 3.09 3.57 -12.67
C VAL A 268 3.04 3.42 -11.15
N VAL A 269 3.86 4.17 -10.41
CA VAL A 269 3.87 4.16 -8.93
C VAL A 269 2.52 4.57 -8.36
N VAL A 270 1.88 5.58 -8.95
CA VAL A 270 0.52 6.00 -8.57
C VAL A 270 -0.49 4.90 -8.89
N MET A 271 -0.44 4.28 -10.07
CA MET A 271 -1.37 3.20 -10.45
C MET A 271 -1.28 1.97 -9.54
N PHE A 272 -0.10 1.63 -9.02
CA PHE A 272 0.02 0.55 -8.03
C PHE A 272 -0.85 0.80 -6.79
N SER A 273 -0.96 2.06 -6.33
CA SER A 273 -1.82 2.40 -5.19
C SER A 273 -3.32 2.28 -5.49
N PHE A 274 -3.74 2.43 -6.74
CA PHE A 274 -5.12 2.18 -7.15
C PHE A 274 -5.48 0.69 -7.15
N LEU A 275 -4.51 -0.19 -7.42
CA LEU A 275 -4.75 -1.65 -7.41
C LEU A 275 -4.88 -2.21 -6.00
N LYS A 276 -4.19 -1.62 -5.01
CA LYS A 276 -4.16 -2.08 -3.61
C LYS A 276 -3.81 -3.56 -3.44
N ASP A 277 -3.13 -4.14 -4.42
CA ASP A 277 -2.70 -5.54 -4.40
C ASP A 277 -1.32 -5.66 -3.73
N PRO A 278 -1.12 -6.53 -2.71
CA PRO A 278 0.17 -6.76 -2.09
C PRO A 278 1.30 -7.12 -3.07
N ALA A 279 0.99 -7.67 -4.26
CA ALA A 279 1.96 -7.92 -5.32
C ALA A 279 2.64 -6.64 -5.85
N CYS A 280 2.11 -5.46 -5.56
CA CYS A 280 2.74 -4.17 -5.88
C CYS A 280 3.93 -3.85 -4.96
N ILE A 281 3.95 -4.38 -3.73
CA ILE A 281 4.90 -4.00 -2.68
C ILE A 281 6.36 -4.15 -3.13
N PRO A 282 6.79 -5.25 -3.77
CA PRO A 282 8.17 -5.38 -4.25
C PRO A 282 8.56 -4.35 -5.31
N HIS A 283 7.61 -3.92 -6.15
CA HIS A 283 7.85 -2.92 -7.19
C HIS A 283 7.92 -1.50 -6.63
N LEU A 284 7.08 -1.19 -5.63
CA LEU A 284 7.21 0.04 -4.85
C LEU A 284 8.55 0.08 -4.10
N ASP A 285 8.97 -1.04 -3.52
CA ASP A 285 10.27 -1.13 -2.84
C ASP A 285 11.44 -0.92 -3.80
N GLN A 286 11.37 -1.52 -5.00
CA GLN A 286 12.37 -1.32 -6.04
C GLN A 286 12.56 0.18 -6.34
N VAL A 287 11.48 0.96 -6.44
CA VAL A 287 11.56 2.40 -6.69
C VAL A 287 12.05 3.15 -5.45
N ALA A 288 11.50 2.87 -4.26
CA ALA A 288 11.84 3.57 -3.02
C ALA A 288 13.32 3.39 -2.61
N SER A 289 13.85 2.17 -2.76
CA SER A 289 15.18 1.79 -2.28
C SER A 289 16.31 2.07 -3.29
N ASN A 290 16.00 2.21 -4.58
CA ASN A 290 17.02 2.40 -5.60
C ASN A 290 17.41 3.88 -5.75
N VAL A 291 18.64 4.20 -5.34
CA VAL A 291 19.21 5.56 -5.39
C VAL A 291 19.43 6.10 -6.80
N ALA A 292 19.27 5.26 -7.85
CA ALA A 292 19.28 5.71 -9.23
C ALA A 292 18.02 6.50 -9.62
N TYR A 293 16.90 6.31 -8.92
CA TYR A 293 15.70 7.12 -9.12
C TYR A 293 15.82 8.48 -8.42
N SER A 294 15.08 9.46 -8.92
CA SER A 294 15.03 10.79 -8.32
C SER A 294 14.52 10.74 -6.88
N GLN A 295 14.92 11.73 -6.07
CA GLN A 295 14.42 11.82 -4.69
C GLN A 295 12.89 11.93 -4.64
N LYS A 296 12.29 12.63 -5.61
CA LYS A 296 10.84 12.78 -5.75
C LYS A 296 10.17 11.41 -5.91
N LEU A 297 10.62 10.59 -6.87
CA LEU A 297 10.06 9.26 -7.11
C LEU A 297 10.22 8.33 -5.90
N ARG A 298 11.39 8.36 -5.27
CA ARG A 298 11.67 7.52 -4.10
C ARG A 298 10.75 7.87 -2.92
N VAL A 299 10.53 9.17 -2.69
CA VAL A 299 9.58 9.65 -1.67
C VAL A 299 8.16 9.25 -2.03
N LEU A 300 7.75 9.42 -3.29
CA LEU A 300 6.42 9.02 -3.77
C LEU A 300 6.17 7.53 -3.55
N ALA A 301 7.09 6.66 -3.98
CA ALA A 301 6.98 5.22 -3.79
C ALA A 301 6.94 4.83 -2.31
N THR A 302 7.73 5.52 -1.47
CA THR A 302 7.68 5.34 -0.01
C THR A 302 6.32 5.73 0.56
N ASP A 303 5.72 6.83 0.08
CA ASP A 303 4.39 7.27 0.52
C ASP A 303 3.30 6.24 0.23
N ARG A 304 3.40 5.50 -0.88
CA ARG A 304 2.43 4.46 -1.27
C ARG A 304 2.34 3.31 -0.26
N PHE A 305 3.34 3.10 0.59
CA PHE A 305 3.27 2.06 1.63
C PHE A 305 2.17 2.30 2.67
N LYS A 306 1.64 3.53 2.79
CA LYS A 306 0.51 3.83 3.69
C LYS A 306 -0.77 3.07 3.36
N ASP A 307 -0.89 2.62 2.11
CA ASP A 307 -2.06 1.92 1.56
C ASP A 307 -2.06 0.41 1.85
N TYR A 308 -1.00 -0.12 2.48
CA TYR A 308 -0.82 -1.55 2.72
C TYR A 308 -0.65 -1.86 4.21
N ASP A 309 -1.33 -2.90 4.70
CA ASP A 309 -1.27 -3.34 6.09
C ASP A 309 -0.66 -4.75 6.21
N THR A 310 0.61 -4.90 5.79
CA THR A 310 1.33 -6.19 5.81
C THR A 310 2.63 -6.12 6.65
N PRO A 311 3.10 -7.26 7.21
CA PRO A 311 4.38 -7.31 7.92
C PRO A 311 5.58 -6.88 7.06
N ASP A 312 5.54 -7.20 5.75
CA ASP A 312 6.62 -6.88 4.80
C ASP A 312 6.82 -5.36 4.67
N VAL A 313 5.72 -4.60 4.64
CA VAL A 313 5.73 -3.14 4.60
C VAL A 313 6.43 -2.58 5.84
N VAL A 314 6.19 -3.15 7.03
CA VAL A 314 6.86 -2.70 8.26
C VAL A 314 8.37 -2.93 8.18
N VAL A 315 8.81 -4.06 7.62
CA VAL A 315 10.24 -4.35 7.43
C VAL A 315 10.88 -3.35 6.46
N ILE A 316 10.23 -3.10 5.32
CA ILE A 316 10.67 -2.15 4.30
C ILE A 316 10.77 -0.74 4.89
N LEU A 317 9.72 -0.28 5.57
CA LEU A 317 9.68 1.05 6.16
C LEU A 317 10.74 1.23 7.26
N LYS A 318 11.02 0.21 8.07
CA LYS A 318 12.13 0.26 9.06
C LYS A 318 13.48 0.45 8.39
N ARG A 319 13.71 -0.18 7.25
CA ARG A 319 14.93 0.03 6.44
C ARG A 319 14.95 1.45 5.85
N LEU A 320 13.86 1.90 5.23
CA LEU A 320 13.75 3.24 4.64
C LEU A 320 13.81 4.37 5.68
N ALA A 321 13.42 4.12 6.92
CA ALA A 321 13.58 5.06 8.04
C ALA A 321 15.05 5.30 8.44
N LEU A 322 15.99 4.57 7.83
CA LEU A 322 17.44 4.76 7.95
C LEU A 322 18.06 5.29 6.65
N ASP A 323 17.26 5.60 5.63
CA ASP A 323 17.75 6.05 4.32
C ASP A 323 18.55 7.37 4.44
N PRO A 324 19.63 7.56 3.67
CA PRO A 324 20.36 8.83 3.68
C PRO A 324 19.54 10.01 3.15
N ASN A 325 18.52 9.78 2.31
CA ASN A 325 17.64 10.84 1.86
C ASN A 325 16.62 11.21 2.95
N GLU A 326 16.63 12.48 3.39
CA GLU A 326 15.75 12.95 4.46
C GLU A 326 14.26 12.85 4.11
N GLY A 327 13.89 13.04 2.84
CA GLY A 327 12.50 12.88 2.39
C GLY A 327 12.00 11.46 2.57
N VAL A 328 12.76 10.47 2.07
CA VAL A 328 12.45 9.04 2.20
C VAL A 328 12.40 8.64 3.67
N LYS A 329 13.43 9.05 4.43
CA LYS A 329 13.53 8.78 5.88
C LYS A 329 12.33 9.32 6.64
N SER A 330 11.98 10.58 6.42
CA SER A 330 10.88 11.24 7.11
C SER A 330 9.54 10.60 6.75
N LYS A 331 9.31 10.31 5.46
CA LYS A 331 8.08 9.66 5.01
C LYS A 331 7.95 8.24 5.53
N ALA A 332 9.03 7.46 5.56
CA ALA A 332 9.00 6.12 6.13
C ALA A 332 8.69 6.14 7.63
N LYS A 333 9.31 7.07 8.37
CA LYS A 333 9.04 7.26 9.82
C LYS A 333 7.60 7.66 10.08
N SER A 334 7.03 8.58 9.29
CA SER A 334 5.64 8.99 9.48
C SER A 334 4.70 7.80 9.30
N ILE A 335 4.91 6.97 8.27
CA ILE A 335 4.06 5.79 8.02
C ILE A 335 4.24 4.73 9.13
N LEU A 336 5.46 4.54 9.67
CA LEU A 336 5.69 3.59 10.77
C LEU A 336 4.86 3.89 12.02
N VAL A 337 4.52 5.16 12.27
CA VAL A 337 3.66 5.57 13.38
C VAL A 337 2.31 4.85 13.34
N LYS A 338 1.77 4.54 12.15
CA LYS A 338 0.54 3.74 11.98
C LYS A 338 0.68 2.33 12.58
N PHE A 339 1.86 1.72 12.43
CA PHE A 339 2.11 0.31 12.79
C PHE A 339 2.56 0.12 14.24
N ASP A 340 3.29 1.11 14.77
CA ASP A 340 3.79 1.16 16.15
C ASP A 340 3.52 2.55 16.76
N PRO A 341 2.24 2.85 17.07
CA PRO A 341 1.84 4.17 17.50
C PRO A 341 2.40 4.50 18.91
N PRO A 342 3.07 5.65 19.09
CA PRO A 342 3.65 6.05 20.37
C PRO A 342 2.59 6.52 21.39
N ILE A 343 1.38 6.83 20.91
CA ILE A 343 0.22 7.30 21.67
C ILE A 343 -1.08 6.83 21.00
N THR A 344 -2.15 6.72 21.79
CA THR A 344 -3.51 6.42 21.29
C THR A 344 -4.15 7.69 20.74
N GLY A 345 -4.80 7.60 19.57
CA GLY A 345 -5.52 8.71 18.96
C GLY A 345 -5.95 8.40 17.52
N PHE A 346 -6.12 9.44 16.71
CA PHE A 346 -6.44 9.31 15.29
C PHE A 346 -5.25 9.72 14.42
N TYR A 347 -4.62 8.74 13.76
CA TYR A 347 -3.49 8.96 12.86
C TYR A 347 -3.95 9.54 11.52
N VAL A 348 -3.44 10.71 11.17
CA VAL A 348 -3.76 11.44 9.93
C VAL A 348 -2.99 10.84 8.77
N VAL A 349 -3.72 10.24 7.83
CA VAL A 349 -3.19 9.64 6.60
C VAL A 349 -3.19 10.65 5.44
N ASP A 350 -4.21 11.51 5.39
CA ASP A 350 -4.43 12.46 4.29
C ASP A 350 -5.20 13.70 4.80
N LEU A 351 -5.05 14.81 4.10
CA LEU A 351 -5.77 16.06 4.34
C LEU A 351 -6.38 16.59 3.04
N TYR A 352 -7.61 17.08 3.13
CA TYR A 352 -8.25 17.75 2.01
C TYR A 352 -7.68 19.17 1.85
N PRO A 353 -7.09 19.52 0.70
CA PRO A 353 -6.52 20.84 0.47
C PRO A 353 -7.55 21.97 0.70
N GLY A 354 -7.12 23.05 1.35
CA GLY A 354 -7.97 24.21 1.64
C GLY A 354 -8.92 24.06 2.84
N GLN A 355 -8.98 22.88 3.47
CA GLN A 355 -9.80 22.66 4.67
C GLN A 355 -9.06 23.06 5.97
N GLN A 356 -9.81 23.17 7.07
CA GLN A 356 -9.35 23.88 8.27
C GLN A 356 -8.12 23.24 8.92
N ALA A 357 -7.98 21.91 8.89
CA ALA A 357 -6.80 21.23 9.42
C ALA A 357 -5.53 21.59 8.64
N ALA A 358 -5.60 21.56 7.31
CA ALA A 358 -4.48 21.90 6.44
C ALA A 358 -4.09 23.37 6.61
N VAL A 359 -5.07 24.27 6.67
CA VAL A 359 -4.87 25.72 6.92
C VAL A 359 -4.23 25.97 8.29
N ALA A 360 -4.65 25.22 9.31
CA ALA A 360 -4.14 25.34 10.67
C ALA A 360 -2.76 24.69 10.87
N GLY A 361 -2.22 24.00 9.87
CA GLY A 361 -0.90 23.37 9.93
C GLY A 361 -0.87 21.99 10.60
N ILE A 362 -2.01 21.29 10.65
CA ILE A 362 -2.04 19.83 10.87
C ILE A 362 -1.44 19.15 9.63
N LEU A 363 -0.66 18.09 9.82
CA LEU A 363 0.09 17.42 8.76
C LEU A 363 -0.23 15.93 8.70
N GLU A 364 0.02 15.31 7.54
CA GLU A 364 0.07 13.85 7.44
C GLU A 364 1.12 13.30 8.41
N GLY A 365 0.78 12.20 9.10
CA GLY A 365 1.65 11.60 10.11
C GLY A 365 1.38 12.07 11.54
N ASP A 366 0.57 13.11 11.73
CA ASP A 366 0.11 13.52 13.06
C ASP A 366 -0.82 12.47 13.67
N ILE A 367 -0.79 12.34 15.00
CA ILE A 367 -1.88 11.66 15.73
C ILE A 367 -2.70 12.71 16.46
N VAL A 368 -3.94 12.93 16.04
CA VAL A 368 -4.89 13.78 16.78
C VAL A 368 -5.28 13.06 18.07
N THR A 369 -4.97 13.66 19.22
CA THR A 369 -5.23 13.07 20.54
C THR A 369 -6.46 13.68 21.21
N SER A 370 -6.75 14.96 20.94
CA SER A 370 -7.92 15.62 21.48
C SER A 370 -8.45 16.74 20.57
N PHE A 371 -9.74 17.02 20.70
CA PHE A 371 -10.43 18.12 20.03
C PHE A 371 -11.24 18.88 21.10
N ASN A 372 -10.90 20.15 21.30
CA ASN A 372 -11.46 21.02 22.34
C ASN A 372 -11.43 20.38 23.75
N GLY A 373 -10.30 19.74 24.08
CA GLY A 373 -10.08 19.03 25.35
C GLY A 373 -10.82 17.70 25.47
N GLN A 374 -11.60 17.29 24.46
CA GLN A 374 -12.25 15.98 24.43
C GLN A 374 -11.35 14.97 23.70
N PRO A 375 -11.10 13.77 24.25
CA PRO A 375 -10.29 12.76 23.60
C PRO A 375 -10.84 12.36 22.22
N VAL A 376 -9.93 12.15 21.28
CA VAL A 376 -10.24 11.65 19.94
C VAL A 376 -9.68 10.24 19.83
N THR A 377 -10.53 9.28 19.47
CA THR A 377 -10.13 7.87 19.34
C THR A 377 -10.42 7.29 17.95
N ASP A 378 -11.26 7.96 17.15
CA ASP A 378 -11.67 7.51 15.83
C ASP A 378 -12.27 8.66 15.01
N MET A 379 -12.63 8.38 13.75
CA MET A 379 -13.24 9.39 12.88
C MET A 379 -14.65 9.80 13.32
N ALA A 380 -15.39 8.90 13.98
CA ALA A 380 -16.76 9.16 14.43
C ALA A 380 -16.77 10.20 15.56
N SER A 381 -15.85 10.09 16.52
CA SER A 381 -15.65 11.05 17.60
C SER A 381 -15.22 12.42 17.04
N ILE A 382 -14.33 12.48 16.05
CA ILE A 382 -13.99 13.75 15.37
C ILE A 382 -15.24 14.39 14.76
N ALA A 383 -16.01 13.64 13.97
CA ALA A 383 -17.20 14.16 13.32
C ALA A 383 -18.26 14.64 14.34
N GLN A 384 -18.41 13.93 15.46
CA GLN A 384 -19.31 14.32 16.55
C GLN A 384 -18.82 15.57 17.27
N LEU A 385 -17.54 15.64 17.61
CA LEU A 385 -16.94 16.78 18.31
C LEU A 385 -16.98 18.05 17.45
N GLN A 386 -16.75 17.91 16.14
CA GLN A 386 -16.87 19.01 15.19
C GLN A 386 -18.31 19.50 15.06
N LYS A 387 -19.32 18.60 15.04
CA LYS A 387 -20.74 18.99 15.05
C LYS A 387 -21.16 19.72 16.33
N ASN A 388 -20.52 19.39 17.45
CA ASN A 388 -20.80 20.01 18.75
C ASN A 388 -19.99 21.30 18.98
N ALA A 389 -19.02 21.60 18.12
CA ALA A 389 -18.23 22.81 18.22
C ALA A 389 -19.07 24.05 17.84
N PRO A 390 -18.84 25.22 18.48
CA PRO A 390 -19.47 26.46 18.05
C PRO A 390 -19.10 26.77 16.59
N SER A 391 -20.09 27.11 15.76
CA SER A 391 -19.87 27.37 14.34
C SER A 391 -19.13 28.69 14.05
N ASP A 392 -18.88 29.49 15.08
CA ASP A 392 -18.26 30.82 15.02
C ASP A 392 -16.97 30.95 15.84
N GLN A 393 -16.52 29.90 16.53
CA GLN A 393 -15.31 29.93 17.36
C GLN A 393 -14.26 28.93 16.93
N ALA A 394 -12.99 29.37 16.92
CA ALA A 394 -11.88 28.48 16.72
C ALA A 394 -11.75 27.49 17.88
N VAL A 395 -11.32 26.28 17.58
CA VAL A 395 -11.16 25.17 18.52
C VAL A 395 -9.70 24.76 18.62
N THR A 396 -9.28 24.31 19.80
CA THR A 396 -7.93 23.74 19.98
C THR A 396 -7.97 22.25 19.67
N VAL A 397 -7.12 21.81 18.76
CA VAL A 397 -6.87 20.39 18.44
C VAL A 397 -5.47 20.05 18.90
N GLU A 398 -5.33 19.01 19.73
CA GLU A 398 -4.00 18.53 20.12
C GLU A 398 -3.54 17.44 19.16
N VAL A 399 -2.34 17.64 18.60
CA VAL A 399 -1.69 16.66 17.73
C VAL A 399 -0.39 16.19 18.34
N TYR A 400 -0.11 14.90 18.24
CA TYR A 400 1.19 14.34 18.55
C TYR A 400 2.02 14.27 17.27
N ARG A 401 3.14 14.99 17.25
CA ARG A 401 4.05 15.10 16.10
C ARG A 401 5.49 15.01 16.59
N ASN A 402 6.29 14.14 15.98
CA ASN A 402 7.73 14.04 16.24
C ASN A 402 8.11 13.94 17.72
N GLY A 403 7.34 13.21 18.53
CA GLY A 403 7.65 13.00 19.95
C GLY A 403 6.95 13.97 20.91
N ALA A 404 6.29 15.02 20.42
CA ALA A 404 5.71 16.09 21.23
C ALA A 404 4.22 16.29 20.94
N THR A 405 3.47 16.70 21.98
CA THR A 405 2.09 17.17 21.83
C THR A 405 2.10 18.66 21.51
N ILE A 406 1.45 19.03 20.40
CA ILE A 406 1.37 20.38 19.86
C ILE A 406 -0.10 20.81 19.85
N PRO A 407 -0.49 21.88 20.55
CA PRO A 407 -1.82 22.46 20.40
C PRO A 407 -1.89 23.25 19.09
N VAL A 408 -2.91 22.99 18.29
CA VAL A 408 -3.18 23.65 17.01
C VAL A 408 -4.56 24.31 17.08
N THR A 409 -4.61 25.61 16.81
CA THR A 409 -5.89 26.34 16.75
C THR A 409 -6.48 26.23 15.36
N VAL A 410 -7.65 25.61 15.25
CA VAL A 410 -8.36 25.35 14.00
C VAL A 410 -9.60 26.25 13.93
N ALA A 411 -9.76 26.99 12.83
CA ALA A 411 -10.93 27.84 12.63
C ALA A 411 -12.22 27.03 12.42
N PRO A 412 -13.41 27.62 12.60
CA PRO A 412 -14.68 26.93 12.35
C PRO A 412 -14.77 26.39 10.91
N GLY A 413 -15.34 25.20 10.77
CA GLY A 413 -15.55 24.56 9.48
C GLY A 413 -15.18 23.08 9.49
N GLU A 414 -15.07 22.50 8.30
CA GLU A 414 -14.61 21.12 8.15
C GLU A 414 -13.11 21.02 8.43
N LEU A 415 -12.74 20.13 9.36
CA LEU A 415 -11.33 19.77 9.58
C LEU A 415 -10.70 19.30 8.26
N GLY A 416 -11.41 18.41 7.56
CA GLY A 416 -10.96 17.85 6.29
C GLY A 416 -9.73 16.95 6.44
N ILE A 417 -9.78 16.02 7.39
CA ILE A 417 -8.75 14.99 7.60
C ILE A 417 -9.32 13.60 7.31
N ASN A 418 -8.46 12.70 6.86
CA ASN A 418 -8.74 11.28 6.74
C ASN A 418 -7.61 10.48 7.42
N GLY A 419 -7.92 9.29 7.93
CA GLY A 419 -7.00 8.59 8.79
C GLY A 419 -7.54 7.31 9.39
N VAL A 420 -6.79 6.77 10.34
CA VAL A 420 -7.15 5.54 11.06
C VAL A 420 -7.00 5.73 12.56
N ALA A 421 -7.89 5.10 13.33
CA ALA A 421 -7.72 4.99 14.78
C ALA A 421 -6.46 4.18 15.08
N VAL A 422 -5.62 4.67 15.98
CA VAL A 422 -4.41 4.00 16.45
C VAL A 422 -4.41 3.88 17.96
N THR A 423 -3.96 2.74 18.46
CA THR A 423 -3.88 2.46 19.89
C THR A 423 -2.46 2.09 20.24
N LYS A 424 -1.87 2.81 21.20
CA LYS A 424 -0.56 2.46 21.76
C LYS A 424 -0.62 1.04 22.32
N LYS A 425 0.24 0.16 21.80
CA LYS A 425 0.32 -1.25 22.20
C LYS A 425 0.98 -1.43 23.56
#